data_AF-A0A7X8KZI8-F1
#
_entry.id   AF-A0A7X8KZI8-F1
#
_cell.length_a   1.000
_cell.length_b   1.000
_cell.length_c   1.000
_cell.angle_alpha   90.00
_cell.angle_beta   90.00
_cell.angle_gamma   90.00
#
_symmetry.space_group_name_H-M   'P 1'
#
loop_
_entity.id
_entity.type
_entity.pdbx_description
1 polymer ?
#
loop_
_entity_poly.entity_id
_entity_poly.type
_entity_poly.pdbx_seq_one_letter_code
_entity_poly.pdbx_strand_id
1 'polypeptide(L)'
;MAAIIPRIPPLSKLPDTYDEISGKQINETIPEGVSKTKWAFNLAGQRAKQASLNDVLKQGLHVYSSMFMDLIPIVMAWGTIVLVLVEFTPIFNIISLPFEWYINVLGIEGAKEVAPTALVGFADMYIPPLMLANFPIERTRFIMGAATLLQIIYMTEVGLIVLKSRVPVNVGHLFVVFLERTIIAIPLVTLLTNLLVTF
;
A
#
# COMPACT_ATOMS: atom_id res chain seq x y z
N MET A 1 10.46 3.95 5.24
CA MET A 1 9.78 3.88 3.93
C MET A 1 9.14 5.20 3.51
N ALA A 2 8.23 5.80 4.29
CA ALA A 2 7.54 7.05 3.93
C ALA A 2 8.46 8.26 3.65
N ALA A 3 9.65 8.32 4.25
CA ALA A 3 10.63 9.39 3.98
C ALA A 3 11.53 9.12 2.76
N ILE A 4 11.59 7.87 2.27
CA ILE A 4 12.54 7.44 1.23
C ILE A 4 11.82 7.39 -0.12
N ILE A 5 10.71 6.65 -0.20
CA ILE A 5 10.01 6.33 -1.45
C ILE A 5 9.51 7.57 -2.22
N PRO A 6 8.95 8.62 -1.59
CA PRO A 6 8.54 9.82 -2.34
C PRO A 6 9.70 10.53 -3.05
N ARG A 7 10.95 10.25 -2.67
CA ARG A 7 12.15 10.83 -3.29
C ARG A 7 12.68 10.00 -4.47
N ILE A 8 12.11 8.82 -4.72
CA ILE A 8 12.49 7.94 -5.83
C ILE A 8 11.46 8.13 -6.97
N PRO A 9 11.88 8.14 -8.26
CA PRO A 9 10.95 8.15 -9.38
C PRO A 9 10.09 6.88 -9.40
N PRO A 10 8.78 6.95 -9.68
CA PRO A 10 8.11 8.01 -10.42
C PRO A 10 7.55 9.16 -9.56
N LEU A 11 7.40 8.95 -8.24
CA LEU A 11 6.74 9.92 -7.37
C LEU A 11 7.52 11.24 -7.27
N SER A 12 8.85 11.18 -7.27
CA SER A 12 9.70 12.37 -7.22
C SER A 12 9.61 13.28 -8.45
N LYS A 13 9.01 12.79 -9.54
CA LYS A 13 8.84 13.54 -10.80
C LYS A 13 7.46 14.15 -10.95
N LEU A 14 6.56 13.92 -9.99
CA LEU A 14 5.23 14.52 -10.01
C LEU A 14 5.35 16.03 -9.75
N PRO A 15 4.69 16.88 -10.53
CA PRO A 15 4.75 18.32 -10.36
C PRO A 15 4.06 18.73 -9.06
N ASP A 16 4.65 19.69 -8.35
CA ASP A 16 4.06 20.30 -7.16
C ASP A 16 3.08 21.41 -7.57
N THR A 17 2.03 21.01 -8.28
CA THR A 17 1.01 21.91 -8.83
C THR A 17 -0.39 21.40 -8.50
N TYR A 18 -1.32 22.32 -8.28
CA TYR A 18 -2.74 21.97 -8.15
C TYR A 18 -3.30 21.44 -9.48
N ASP A 19 -4.32 20.59 -9.39
CA ASP A 19 -5.09 20.13 -10.56
C ASP A 19 -5.55 21.34 -11.39
N GLU A 20 -5.24 21.36 -12.68
CA GLU A 20 -5.51 22.52 -13.55
C GLU A 20 -7.01 22.86 -13.62
N ILE A 21 -7.88 21.85 -13.46
CA ILE A 21 -9.33 22.00 -13.52
C ILE A 21 -9.89 22.48 -12.17
N SER A 22 -9.39 21.93 -11.06
CA SER A 22 -9.93 22.23 -9.73
C SER A 22 -9.25 23.43 -9.07
N GLY A 23 -8.02 23.76 -9.43
CA GLY A 23 -7.24 24.86 -8.84
C GLY A 23 -7.01 24.72 -7.32
N LYS A 24 -6.52 25.80 -6.69
CA LYS A 24 -6.33 25.85 -5.24
C LYS A 24 -7.68 26.01 -4.53
N GLN A 25 -8.26 24.89 -4.08
CA GLN A 25 -9.53 24.86 -3.33
C GLN A 25 -9.37 25.19 -1.84
N ILE A 26 -8.13 25.17 -1.31
CA ILE A 26 -7.88 25.32 0.12
C ILE A 26 -7.38 26.75 0.40
N ASN A 27 -8.13 27.45 1.26
CA ASN A 27 -7.71 28.73 1.79
C ASN A 27 -6.73 28.51 2.96
N GLU A 28 -5.43 28.57 2.66
CA GLU A 28 -4.34 28.41 3.63
C GLU A 28 -3.93 29.74 4.29
N THR A 29 -4.68 30.83 4.05
CA THR A 29 -4.32 32.16 4.51
C THR A 29 -4.45 32.23 6.03
N ILE A 30 -3.33 32.46 6.72
CA ILE A 30 -3.31 32.72 8.16
C ILE A 30 -3.54 34.21 8.35
N PRO A 31 -4.51 34.65 9.19
CA PRO A 31 -4.71 36.06 9.46
C PRO A 31 -3.43 36.74 10.00
N GLU A 32 -3.14 37.96 9.54
CA GLU A 32 -1.98 38.72 10.01
C GLU A 32 -2.05 38.92 11.54
N GLY A 33 -0.91 38.71 12.22
CA GLY A 33 -0.79 38.84 13.67
C GLY A 33 -1.23 37.60 14.49
N VAL A 34 -1.68 36.51 13.86
CA VAL A 34 -2.04 35.26 14.55
C VAL A 34 -0.99 34.19 14.34
N SER A 35 -0.47 33.63 15.44
CA SER A 35 0.41 32.45 15.37
C SER A 35 -0.30 31.24 14.75
N LYS A 36 0.42 30.48 13.92
CA LYS A 36 -0.08 29.29 13.20
C LYS A 36 -0.79 28.29 14.12
N THR A 37 -0.26 28.08 15.33
CA THR A 37 -0.87 27.16 16.32
C THR A 37 -2.21 27.68 16.82
N LYS A 38 -2.29 28.97 17.15
CA LYS A 38 -3.53 29.61 17.61
C LYS A 38 -4.61 29.60 16.53
N TRP A 39 -4.22 29.82 15.27
CA TRP A 39 -5.13 29.71 14.13
C TRP A 39 -5.65 28.27 13.93
N ALA A 40 -4.76 27.28 14.00
CA ALA A 40 -5.14 25.87 13.90
C ALA A 40 -6.13 25.44 14.99
N PHE A 41 -5.91 25.86 16.24
CA PHE A 41 -6.84 25.59 17.35
C PHE A 41 -8.21 26.25 17.14
N ASN A 42 -8.24 27.50 16.65
CA ASN A 42 -9.49 28.20 16.36
C ASN A 42 -10.28 27.48 15.25
N LEU A 43 -9.61 27.11 14.15
CA LEU A 43 -10.21 26.39 13.05
C LEU A 43 -10.74 25.01 13.47
N ALA A 44 -9.98 24.26 14.29
CA ALA A 44 -10.42 22.99 14.85
C ALA A 44 -11.66 23.17 15.75
N GLY A 45 -11.69 24.21 16.58
CA GLY A 45 -12.84 24.55 17.42
C GLY A 45 -14.09 24.90 16.61
N GLN A 46 -13.94 25.66 15.52
CA GLN A 46 -15.04 25.98 14.61
C GLN A 46 -15.59 24.72 13.92
N ARG A 47 -14.71 23.85 13.44
CA ARG A 47 -15.08 22.55 12.83
C ARG A 47 -15.83 21.67 13.84
N ALA A 48 -15.34 21.58 15.07
CA ALA A 48 -15.97 20.80 16.14
C ALA A 48 -17.35 21.34 16.53
N LYS A 49 -17.52 22.67 16.57
CA LYS A 49 -18.83 23.30 16.85
C LYS A 49 -19.88 22.98 15.79
N GLN A 50 -19.46 22.79 14.54
CA GLN A 50 -20.34 22.46 13.42
C GLN A 50 -20.59 20.95 13.28
N ALA A 51 -19.81 20.09 13.92
CA ALA A 51 -19.93 18.64 13.83
C ALA A 51 -20.95 18.12 14.85
N SER A 52 -21.97 17.40 14.40
CA SER A 52 -22.89 16.67 15.28
C SER A 52 -22.59 15.17 15.27
N LEU A 53 -22.86 14.47 16.39
CA LEU A 53 -22.69 13.01 16.48
C LEU A 53 -23.49 12.27 15.40
N ASN A 54 -24.70 12.74 15.11
CA ASN A 54 -25.55 12.15 14.07
C ASN A 54 -24.97 12.34 12.67
N ASP A 55 -24.39 13.50 12.37
CA ASP A 55 -23.77 13.76 11.08
C ASP A 55 -22.50 12.91 10.90
N VAL A 56 -21.68 12.79 11.95
CA VAL A 56 -20.49 11.94 11.94
C VAL A 56 -20.85 10.47 11.73
N LEU A 57 -21.87 9.96 12.44
CA LEU A 57 -22.33 8.57 12.28
C LEU A 57 -22.93 8.33 10.89
N LYS A 58 -23.80 9.22 10.40
CA LYS A 58 -24.38 9.10 9.05
C LYS A 58 -23.30 9.13 7.98
N GLN A 59 -22.36 10.06 8.07
CA GLN A 59 -21.29 10.20 7.11
C GLN A 59 -20.32 9.02 7.18
N GLY A 60 -19.97 8.56 8.38
CA GLY A 60 -19.15 7.37 8.59
C GLY A 60 -19.80 6.10 8.02
N LEU A 61 -21.09 5.88 8.31
CA LEU A 61 -21.84 4.75 7.74
C LEU A 61 -21.95 4.85 6.22
N HIS A 62 -22.17 6.04 5.67
CA HIS A 62 -22.23 6.23 4.22
C HIS A 62 -20.88 5.89 3.57
N VAL A 63 -19.77 6.41 4.10
CA VAL A 63 -18.42 6.12 3.60
C VAL A 63 -18.07 4.64 3.73
N TYR A 64 -18.36 4.02 4.87
CA TYR A 64 -18.14 2.59 5.06
C TYR A 64 -18.95 1.76 4.06
N SER A 65 -20.25 2.03 3.95
CA SER A 65 -21.15 1.24 3.08
C SER A 65 -20.79 1.43 1.61
N SER A 66 -20.42 2.64 1.19
CA SER A 66 -20.01 2.91 -0.19
C SER A 66 -18.69 2.23 -0.52
N MET A 67 -17.69 2.33 0.37
CA MET A 67 -16.41 1.62 0.18
C MET A 67 -16.60 0.10 0.15
N PHE A 68 -17.45 -0.45 1.01
CA PHE A 68 -17.73 -1.89 1.04
C PHE A 68 -18.34 -2.39 -0.27
N MET A 69 -19.36 -1.69 -0.78
CA MET A 69 -20.01 -2.03 -2.06
C MET A 69 -19.11 -1.79 -3.27
N ASP A 70 -18.26 -0.76 -3.25
CA ASP A 70 -17.34 -0.45 -4.34
C ASP A 70 -16.15 -1.42 -4.39
N LEU A 71 -15.56 -1.76 -3.25
CA LEU A 71 -14.29 -2.51 -3.19
C LEU A 71 -14.48 -4.02 -3.24
N ILE A 72 -15.48 -4.58 -2.55
CA ILE A 72 -15.60 -6.05 -2.44
C ILE A 72 -15.72 -6.74 -3.81
N PRO A 73 -16.58 -6.30 -4.74
CA PRO A 73 -16.68 -6.96 -6.04
C PRO A 73 -15.36 -6.94 -6.81
N ILE A 74 -14.61 -5.83 -6.73
CA ILE A 74 -13.31 -5.66 -7.38
C ILE A 74 -12.28 -6.59 -6.75
N VAL A 75 -12.20 -6.63 -5.42
CA VAL A 75 -11.30 -7.51 -4.67
C VAL A 75 -11.58 -8.97 -5.01
N MET A 76 -12.85 -9.39 -4.99
CA MET A 76 -13.23 -10.77 -5.28
C MET A 76 -12.91 -11.17 -6.72
N ALA A 77 -13.25 -10.34 -7.69
CA ALA A 77 -12.97 -10.62 -9.10
C ALA A 77 -11.46 -10.66 -9.39
N TRP A 78 -10.73 -9.62 -8.97
CA TRP A 78 -9.30 -9.51 -9.20
C TRP A 78 -8.51 -10.57 -8.43
N GLY A 79 -8.83 -10.76 -7.16
CA GLY A 79 -8.21 -11.77 -6.30
C GLY A 79 -8.42 -13.18 -6.85
N THR A 80 -9.60 -13.51 -7.36
CA THR A 80 -9.86 -14.82 -7.99
C THR A 80 -9.02 -15.01 -9.25
N ILE A 81 -8.99 -14.01 -10.15
CA ILE A 81 -8.19 -14.09 -11.38
C ILE A 81 -6.72 -14.30 -11.05
N VAL A 82 -6.18 -13.50 -10.13
CA VAL A 82 -4.76 -13.60 -9.77
C VAL A 82 -4.47 -14.93 -9.08
N LEU A 83 -5.33 -15.39 -8.17
CA LEU A 83 -5.14 -16.69 -7.51
C LEU A 83 -5.13 -17.83 -8.55
N VAL A 84 -6.00 -17.79 -9.55
CA VAL A 84 -5.99 -18.77 -10.65
C VAL A 84 -4.69 -18.70 -11.44
N LEU A 85 -4.19 -17.50 -11.73
CA LEU A 85 -2.91 -17.33 -12.42
C LEU A 85 -1.73 -17.84 -11.58
N VAL A 86 -1.77 -17.65 -10.26
CA VAL A 86 -0.71 -18.11 -9.34
C VAL A 86 -0.73 -19.63 -9.19
N GLU A 87 -1.90 -20.22 -8.99
CA GLU A 87 -2.05 -21.65 -8.65
C GLU A 87 -1.96 -22.55 -9.89
N PHE A 88 -2.56 -22.13 -11.01
CA PHE A 88 -2.72 -22.99 -12.19
C PHE A 88 -1.80 -22.63 -13.36
N THR A 89 -0.99 -21.56 -13.26
CA THR A 89 -0.09 -21.16 -14.35
C THR A 89 1.34 -20.90 -13.85
N PRO A 90 2.37 -21.14 -14.68
CA PRO A 90 3.76 -20.90 -14.29
C PRO A 90 4.17 -19.42 -14.37
N ILE A 91 3.25 -18.50 -14.67
CA ILE A 91 3.56 -17.09 -14.96
C ILE A 91 4.29 -16.44 -13.78
N PHE A 92 3.77 -16.59 -12.55
CA PHE A 92 4.41 -16.00 -11.37
C PHE A 92 5.73 -16.69 -10.99
N ASN A 93 5.89 -17.98 -11.30
CA ASN A 93 7.17 -18.68 -11.09
C ASN A 93 8.26 -18.12 -12.01
N ILE A 94 7.91 -17.73 -13.24
CA ILE A 94 8.87 -17.17 -14.20
C ILE A 94 9.20 -15.72 -13.85
N ILE A 95 8.18 -14.89 -13.57
CA ILE A 95 8.38 -13.46 -13.29
C ILE A 95 9.10 -13.26 -11.94
N SER A 96 8.97 -14.19 -10.99
CA SER A 96 9.63 -14.12 -9.69
C SER A 96 11.08 -14.59 -9.66
N LEU A 97 11.66 -15.07 -10.77
CA LEU A 97 13.07 -15.48 -10.82
C LEU A 97 14.07 -14.42 -10.31
N PRO A 98 13.92 -13.12 -10.61
CA PRO A 98 14.79 -12.09 -10.02
C PRO A 98 14.61 -11.97 -8.50
N PHE A 99 13.38 -12.18 -8.00
CA PHE A 99 13.07 -12.17 -6.58
C PHE A 99 13.62 -13.41 -5.87
N GLU A 100 13.65 -14.58 -6.53
CA GLU A 100 14.32 -15.77 -6.00
C GLU A 100 15.80 -15.48 -5.72
N TRP A 101 16.52 -14.94 -6.71
CA TRP A 101 17.92 -14.57 -6.53
C TRP A 101 18.09 -13.54 -5.40
N TYR A 102 17.23 -12.52 -5.37
CA TYR A 102 17.25 -11.47 -4.35
C TYR A 102 17.06 -12.01 -2.93
N ILE A 103 16.03 -12.85 -2.73
CA ILE A 103 15.69 -13.47 -1.45
C ILE A 103 16.79 -14.43 -0.99
N ASN A 104 17.39 -15.16 -1.95
CA ASN A 104 18.52 -16.06 -1.68
C ASN A 104 19.77 -15.29 -1.21
N VAL A 105 20.09 -14.14 -1.81
CA VAL A 105 21.19 -13.26 -1.35
C VAL A 105 20.96 -12.77 0.08
N LEU A 106 19.71 -12.56 0.48
CA LEU A 106 19.35 -12.17 1.86
C LEU A 106 19.41 -13.35 2.86
N GLY A 107 19.72 -14.56 2.40
CA GLY A 107 19.82 -15.75 3.25
C GLY A 107 18.48 -16.24 3.79
N ILE A 108 17.39 -15.98 3.06
CA ILE A 108 16.05 -16.49 3.40
C ILE A 108 15.91 -17.89 2.82
N GLU A 109 15.63 -18.87 3.68
CA GLU A 109 15.47 -20.26 3.28
C GLU A 109 14.17 -20.48 2.49
N GLY A 110 14.22 -21.36 1.48
CA GLY A 110 13.07 -21.61 0.62
C GLY A 110 12.79 -20.48 -0.39
N ALA A 111 13.85 -19.77 -0.82
CA ALA A 111 13.75 -18.61 -1.69
C ALA A 111 12.93 -18.87 -2.96
N LYS A 112 13.08 -20.07 -3.55
CA LYS A 112 12.37 -20.47 -4.77
C LYS A 112 10.88 -20.59 -4.57
N GLU A 113 10.46 -21.19 -3.45
CA GLU A 113 9.06 -21.42 -3.12
C GLU A 113 8.35 -20.12 -2.73
N VAL A 114 9.07 -19.18 -2.09
CA VAL A 114 8.48 -17.94 -1.57
C VAL A 114 8.64 -16.74 -2.50
N ALA A 115 9.51 -16.80 -3.51
CA ALA A 115 9.70 -15.71 -4.46
C ALA A 115 8.41 -15.23 -5.17
N PRO A 116 7.49 -16.12 -5.61
CA PRO A 116 6.22 -15.70 -6.19
C PRO A 116 5.42 -14.79 -5.24
N THR A 117 5.44 -15.10 -3.94
CA THR A 117 4.66 -14.38 -2.91
C THR A 117 5.06 -12.91 -2.81
N ALA A 118 6.32 -12.57 -3.11
CA ALA A 118 6.83 -11.20 -3.12
C ALA A 118 6.18 -10.32 -4.20
N LEU A 119 5.74 -10.91 -5.31
CA LEU A 119 5.08 -10.23 -6.43
C LEU A 119 3.56 -10.29 -6.33
N VAL A 120 3.02 -11.39 -5.82
CA VAL A 120 1.57 -11.57 -5.65
C VAL A 120 0.98 -10.55 -4.68
N GLY A 121 1.77 -10.02 -3.74
CA GLY A 121 1.37 -8.91 -2.88
C GLY A 121 0.92 -7.65 -3.64
N PHE A 122 1.32 -7.48 -4.91
CA PHE A 122 0.82 -6.38 -5.74
C PHE A 122 -0.66 -6.53 -6.10
N ALA A 123 -1.12 -7.77 -6.24
CA ALA A 123 -2.52 -8.02 -6.52
C ALA A 123 -3.38 -7.83 -5.27
N ASP A 124 -2.96 -8.44 -4.16
CA ASP A 124 -3.68 -8.41 -2.89
C ASP A 124 -2.70 -8.73 -1.74
N MET A 125 -2.76 -7.95 -0.66
CA MET A 125 -1.87 -8.13 0.50
C MET A 125 -2.16 -9.40 1.32
N TYR A 126 -3.34 -10.01 1.18
CA TYR A 126 -3.78 -11.19 1.92
C TYR A 126 -3.47 -12.51 1.22
N ILE A 127 -3.24 -12.53 -0.10
CA ILE A 127 -2.89 -13.76 -0.81
C ILE A 127 -1.52 -14.30 -0.36
N PRO A 128 -0.45 -13.50 -0.23
CA PRO A 128 0.85 -14.01 0.19
C PRO A 128 0.83 -14.74 1.56
N PRO A 129 0.22 -14.19 2.64
CA PRO A 129 0.11 -14.92 3.90
C PRO A 129 -0.68 -16.23 3.79
N LEU A 130 -1.71 -16.28 2.94
CA LEU A 130 -2.47 -17.51 2.69
C LEU A 130 -1.60 -18.58 2.01
N MET A 131 -0.79 -18.20 1.04
CA MET A 131 0.18 -19.10 0.39
C MET A 131 1.25 -19.60 1.38
N LEU A 132 1.67 -18.75 2.32
CA LEU A 132 2.71 -19.05 3.28
C LEU A 132 2.21 -19.76 4.55
N ALA A 133 0.89 -19.87 4.75
CA ALA A 133 0.30 -20.37 6.00
C ALA A 133 0.86 -21.76 6.39
N ASN A 134 1.00 -22.64 5.41
CA ASN A 134 1.50 -24.02 5.57
C ASN A 134 3.00 -24.17 5.25
N PHE A 135 3.74 -23.07 5.07
CA PHE A 135 5.16 -23.14 4.78
C PHE A 135 5.95 -23.61 6.02
N PRO A 136 6.85 -24.61 5.89
CA PRO A 136 7.45 -25.29 7.04
C PRO A 136 8.44 -24.42 7.83
N ILE A 137 9.03 -23.40 7.20
CA ILE A 137 10.06 -22.57 7.81
C ILE A 137 9.42 -21.33 8.43
N GLU A 138 9.32 -21.31 9.76
CA GLU A 138 8.63 -20.23 10.49
C GLU A 138 9.26 -18.86 10.26
N ARG A 139 10.60 -18.82 10.24
CA ARG A 139 11.37 -17.60 9.97
C ARG A 139 11.04 -17.00 8.62
N THR A 140 11.03 -17.81 7.55
CA THR A 140 10.68 -17.36 6.20
C THR A 140 9.22 -16.89 6.14
N ARG A 141 8.30 -17.65 6.75
CA ARG A 141 6.88 -17.29 6.82
C ARG A 141 6.67 -15.95 7.52
N PHE A 142 7.40 -15.70 8.61
CA PHE A 142 7.35 -14.42 9.32
C PHE A 142 7.89 -13.27 8.47
N ILE A 143 9.07 -13.43 7.86
CA ILE A 143 9.71 -12.37 7.06
C ILE A 143 8.83 -11.99 5.88
N MET A 144 8.40 -12.98 5.09
CA MET A 144 7.61 -12.74 3.89
C MET A 144 6.18 -12.27 4.23
N GLY A 145 5.59 -12.81 5.31
CA GLY A 145 4.28 -12.39 5.82
C GLY A 145 4.27 -10.98 6.40
N ALA A 146 5.36 -10.53 7.04
CA ALA A 146 5.48 -9.15 7.48
C ALA A 146 5.78 -8.20 6.31
N ALA A 147 6.59 -8.61 5.35
CA ALA A 147 6.93 -7.80 4.18
C ALA A 147 5.70 -7.43 3.33
N THR A 148 4.74 -8.34 3.13
CA THR A 148 3.50 -8.06 2.39
C THR A 148 2.65 -6.96 3.04
N LEU A 149 2.54 -6.95 4.37
CA LEU A 149 1.81 -5.90 5.09
C LEU A 149 2.47 -4.53 4.98
N LEU A 150 3.78 -4.48 4.76
CA LEU A 150 4.55 -3.25 4.61
C LEU A 150 4.50 -2.64 3.20
N GLN A 151 4.13 -3.44 2.18
CA GLN A 151 4.03 -2.97 0.80
C GLN A 151 2.92 -1.93 0.63
N ILE A 152 1.79 -2.03 1.35
CA ILE A 152 0.64 -1.08 1.41
C ILE A 152 -0.05 -0.77 0.05
N ILE A 153 0.64 -0.90 -1.08
CA ILE A 153 0.16 -0.61 -2.42
C ILE A 153 -0.19 -1.92 -3.10
N TYR A 154 -1.48 -2.11 -3.35
CA TYR A 154 -2.01 -3.23 -4.11
C TYR A 154 -3.17 -2.80 -5.00
N MET A 155 -3.44 -3.58 -6.04
CA MET A 155 -4.31 -3.20 -7.15
C MET A 155 -5.76 -2.95 -6.73
N THR A 156 -6.27 -3.68 -5.75
CA THR A 156 -7.69 -3.58 -5.37
C THR A 156 -8.03 -2.28 -4.64
N GLU A 157 -7.11 -1.72 -3.85
CA GLU A 157 -7.30 -0.43 -3.16
C GLU A 157 -6.87 0.75 -4.03
N VAL A 158 -5.70 0.67 -4.66
CA VAL A 158 -5.14 1.81 -5.41
C VAL A 158 -5.71 1.90 -6.83
N GLY A 159 -6.21 0.81 -7.39
CA GLY A 159 -6.91 0.82 -8.69
C GLY A 159 -8.13 1.73 -8.69
N LEU A 160 -8.93 1.72 -7.61
CA LEU A 160 -10.07 2.62 -7.45
C LEU A 160 -9.63 4.09 -7.36
N ILE A 161 -8.54 4.35 -6.63
CA ILE A 161 -8.00 5.70 -6.47
C ILE A 161 -7.51 6.22 -7.82
N VAL A 162 -6.77 5.44 -8.60
CA VAL A 162 -6.31 5.86 -9.94
C VAL A 162 -7.49 6.10 -10.89
N LEU A 163 -8.54 5.29 -10.82
CA LEU A 163 -9.75 5.47 -11.66
C LEU A 163 -10.54 6.73 -11.28
N LYS A 164 -10.64 7.06 -9.99
CA LYS A 164 -11.43 8.19 -9.49
C LYS A 164 -10.62 9.50 -9.35
N SER A 165 -9.29 9.41 -9.27
CA SER A 165 -8.40 10.55 -9.02
C SER A 165 -7.87 11.15 -10.31
N ARG A 166 -7.73 12.48 -10.34
CA ARG A 166 -7.07 13.22 -11.44
C ARG A 166 -5.55 13.33 -11.25
N VAL A 167 -5.00 12.71 -10.21
CA VAL A 167 -3.56 12.68 -10.00
C VAL A 167 -2.90 11.92 -11.16
N PRO A 168 -1.83 12.44 -11.78
CA PRO A 168 -1.19 11.84 -12.97
C PRO A 168 -0.31 10.62 -12.61
N VAL A 169 -0.89 9.65 -11.91
CA VAL A 169 -0.27 8.39 -11.52
C VAL A 169 -1.00 7.26 -12.24
N ASN A 170 -0.26 6.47 -13.03
CA ASN A 170 -0.79 5.32 -13.74
C ASN A 170 -0.47 4.01 -12.99
N VAL A 171 -1.08 2.90 -13.43
CA VAL A 171 -0.85 1.56 -12.84
C VAL A 171 0.63 1.15 -12.90
N GLY A 172 1.35 1.53 -13.96
CA GLY A 172 2.79 1.26 -14.10
C GLY A 172 3.62 1.97 -13.04
N HIS A 173 3.30 3.23 -12.73
CA HIS A 173 3.95 3.99 -11.67
C HIS A 173 3.74 3.31 -10.32
N LEU A 174 2.52 2.83 -10.04
CA LEU A 174 2.23 2.09 -8.81
C LEU A 174 2.99 0.77 -8.72
N PHE A 175 3.13 0.05 -9.83
CA PHE A 175 3.91 -1.17 -9.88
C PHE A 175 5.39 -0.92 -9.57
N VAL A 176 5.97 0.16 -10.10
CA VAL A 176 7.35 0.56 -9.75
C VAL A 176 7.47 0.88 -8.26
N VAL A 177 6.55 1.66 -7.70
CA VAL A 177 6.56 1.98 -6.26
C VAL A 177 6.37 0.72 -5.40
N PHE A 178 5.55 -0.23 -5.86
CA PHE A 178 5.41 -1.54 -5.22
C PHE A 178 6.75 -2.29 -5.21
N LEU A 179 7.45 -2.37 -6.34
CA LEU A 179 8.76 -3.03 -6.41
C LEU A 179 9.79 -2.37 -5.49
N GLU A 180 9.86 -1.03 -5.48
CA GLU A 180 10.72 -0.28 -4.56
C GLU A 180 10.42 -0.60 -3.10
N ARG A 181 9.13 -0.65 -2.74
CA ARG A 181 8.69 -1.03 -1.39
C ARG A 181 9.08 -2.44 -1.05
N THR A 182 8.89 -3.40 -1.95
CA THR A 182 9.27 -4.80 -1.73
C THR A 182 10.77 -4.94 -1.55
N ILE A 183 11.57 -4.29 -2.40
CA ILE A 183 13.03 -4.31 -2.33
C ILE A 183 13.49 -3.70 -1.00
N ILE A 184 12.89 -2.60 -0.52
CA ILE A 184 13.31 -2.00 0.75
C ILE A 184 12.76 -2.78 1.96
N ALA A 185 11.55 -3.32 1.88
CA ALA A 185 10.87 -3.96 3.00
C ALA A 185 11.50 -5.31 3.37
N ILE A 186 11.81 -6.18 2.39
CA ILE A 186 12.32 -7.53 2.68
C ILE A 186 13.62 -7.48 3.51
N PRO A 187 14.69 -6.75 3.12
CA PRO A 187 15.92 -6.67 3.92
C PRO A 187 15.69 -6.03 5.29
N LEU A 188 14.83 -5.01 5.36
CA LEU A 188 14.52 -4.34 6.62
C LEU A 188 13.88 -5.31 7.60
N VAL A 189 12.89 -6.08 7.13
CA VAL A 189 12.25 -7.12 7.93
C VAL A 189 13.25 -8.21 8.27
N THR A 190 13.99 -8.75 7.31
CA THR A 190 15.01 -9.79 7.57
C THR A 190 16.02 -9.35 8.64
N LEU A 191 16.52 -8.12 8.57
CA LEU A 191 17.45 -7.57 9.54
C LEU A 191 16.80 -7.47 10.93
N LEU A 192 15.61 -6.91 11.03
CA LEU A 192 14.89 -6.78 12.31
C LEU A 192 14.53 -8.14 12.89
N THR A 193 14.11 -9.08 12.05
CA THR A 193 13.82 -10.47 12.44
C THR A 193 15.07 -11.13 13.03
N ASN A 194 16.24 -10.99 12.39
CA ASN A 194 17.49 -11.56 12.89
C ASN A 194 17.96 -10.93 14.21
N LEU A 195 17.63 -9.66 14.45
CA LEU A 195 18.05 -8.93 15.65
C LEU A 195 17.09 -9.12 16.84
N LEU A 196 15.79 -9.21 16.59
CA LEU A 196 14.75 -9.09 17.63
C LEU A 196 13.96 -10.38 17.86
N VAL A 197 13.98 -11.32 16.93
CA VAL A 197 13.12 -12.51 16.97
C VAL A 197 13.98 -13.76 16.98
N THR A 198 13.69 -14.66 17.91
CA THR A 198 14.28 -16.00 17.98
C THR A 198 13.17 -17.00 17.65
N PHE A 199 13.42 -17.87 16.68
CA PHE A 199 12.52 -18.96 16.27
C PHE A 199 13.04 -20.28 16.84
#